data_AF-W9P5D8-F1
#
_entry.id   AF-W9P5D8-F1
#
_cell.length_a   1.000
_cell.length_b   1.000
_cell.length_c   1.000
_cell.angle_alpha   90.00
_cell.angle_beta   90.00
_cell.angle_gamma   90.00
#
_symmetry.space_group_name_H-M   'P 1'
#
loop_
_entity.id
_entity.type
_entity.pdbx_description
1 polymer ?
#
loop_
_entity_poly.entity_id
_entity_poly.type
_entity_poly.pdbx_seq_one_letter_code
_entity_poly.pdbx_strand_id
1 'polypeptide(L)'
;MDAQQETSRVLNLKELDLILSFIPNPDGAKLLRDQFVSACRIVEAKADEVEAIHGRAESQSKLLQAQFEELNAEREAFREQKDQEIEKLKAEQVKLQNLAHVGRLAKQLQSLQLQATELGQENQTLKNQNDNLSTERDRANFFAEQARSQLEENEEILAQKDSKIEEIQIARDDLLKRLTEASLQISQGEETRRRLDEVQHVLQTAETERQELVKVKSKLQRTEQAEMETQQRMADLQRTLEREKKHHDACSAELTKTISDKRDTIHQNSKLEDECSSVRNELYQLRSQGAMDLERQMKDQWATVKEVLEKQLSDKRSHEETVRQLKDSWSSEKQALEGQISAKVSLIENHEQQLQTLQSRVSTLEPLRRQLDMANENTSRLQAILEQTSSNLQLSEQRVTQFEEMTSVFAKELEDLKAENGHLRESGESVSLQLRTSNGTIESLQQECDTVNEALSTLQAKSVRIPEGTAGAISRVYYRAADELRDIPIVLDTSGELDTSQLAAELITLIDVFEWKEKLLMFLHSNSKGWFCLQQVMAGNNNGMVDGAKCQYHDGCLLVTVVSCCEPPALKFILAN
;
A
#
# COMPACT_ATOMS: atom_id res chain seq x y z
N MET A 1 -98.94 115.56 43.32
CA MET A 1 -99.08 114.27 42.61
C MET A 1 -99.02 114.58 41.14
N ASP A 2 -97.83 114.46 40.57
CA ASP A 2 -97.59 114.74 39.15
C ASP A 2 -98.17 113.59 38.32
N ALA A 3 -99.12 113.90 37.45
CA ALA A 3 -99.67 112.93 36.51
C ALA A 3 -98.56 112.54 35.51
N GLN A 4 -98.10 111.28 35.58
CA GLN A 4 -97.20 110.71 34.59
C GLN A 4 -97.83 110.81 33.20
N GLN A 5 -97.15 111.50 32.30
CA GLN A 5 -97.53 111.61 30.90
C GLN A 5 -97.32 110.24 30.25
N GLU A 6 -98.40 109.54 29.90
CA GLU A 6 -98.29 108.28 29.15
C GLU A 6 -97.68 108.56 27.76
N THR A 7 -96.67 107.78 27.40
CA THR A 7 -95.97 107.83 26.10
C THR A 7 -95.89 106.41 25.52
N SER A 8 -96.09 106.25 24.20
CA SER A 8 -95.94 104.99 23.46
C SER A 8 -94.90 105.18 22.34
N ARG A 9 -94.03 104.18 22.11
CA ARG A 9 -93.05 104.12 21.01
C ARG A 9 -93.72 103.72 19.70
N VAL A 10 -94.87 103.04 19.77
CA VAL A 10 -95.58 102.48 18.60
C VAL A 10 -96.66 103.41 18.07
N LEU A 11 -97.28 104.23 18.94
CA LEU A 11 -98.42 105.06 18.58
C LEU A 11 -98.31 106.45 19.23
N ASN A 12 -98.58 107.50 18.46
CA ASN A 12 -98.64 108.87 18.97
C ASN A 12 -99.92 109.11 19.78
N LEU A 13 -99.81 109.03 21.11
CA LEU A 13 -100.95 109.15 22.01
C LEU A 13 -101.65 110.51 21.94
N LYS A 14 -100.96 111.58 21.51
CA LYS A 14 -101.58 112.90 21.31
C LYS A 14 -102.54 112.91 20.11
N GLU A 15 -102.20 112.21 19.04
CA GLU A 15 -103.07 112.07 17.86
C GLU A 15 -104.24 111.14 18.16
N LEU A 16 -104.01 110.07 18.92
CA LEU A 16 -105.08 109.19 19.40
C LEU A 16 -106.09 109.98 20.26
N ASP A 17 -105.61 110.80 21.20
CA ASP A 17 -106.45 111.61 22.08
C ASP A 17 -107.28 112.63 21.28
N LEU A 18 -106.69 113.22 20.23
CA LEU A 18 -107.39 114.12 19.32
C LEU A 18 -108.52 113.39 18.55
N ILE A 19 -108.23 112.21 17.99
CA ILE A 19 -109.22 111.42 17.24
C ILE A 19 -110.38 110.98 18.14
N LEU A 20 -110.08 110.53 19.37
CA LEU A 20 -111.07 110.07 20.32
C LEU A 20 -111.95 111.21 20.88
N SER A 21 -111.48 112.47 20.84
CA SER A 21 -112.28 113.65 21.24
C SER A 21 -113.52 113.91 20.37
N PHE A 22 -113.56 113.36 19.15
CA PHE A 22 -114.71 113.47 18.25
C PHE A 22 -115.82 112.44 18.55
N ILE A 23 -115.63 111.56 19.53
CA ILE A 23 -116.64 110.55 19.91
C ILE A 23 -117.55 111.16 20.99
N PRO A 24 -118.87 111.32 20.74
CA PRO A 24 -119.79 111.99 21.67
C PRO A 24 -120.05 111.22 22.98
N ASN A 25 -119.70 109.93 23.04
CA ASN A 25 -119.77 109.12 24.25
C ASN A 25 -118.38 109.07 24.93
N PRO A 26 -118.16 109.80 26.03
CA PRO A 26 -116.85 109.88 26.69
C PRO A 26 -116.39 108.55 27.28
N ASP A 27 -117.31 107.70 27.74
CA ASP A 27 -116.96 106.39 28.30
C ASP A 27 -116.49 105.43 27.20
N GLY A 28 -117.11 105.51 26.02
CA GLY A 28 -116.69 104.74 24.83
C GLY A 28 -115.34 105.20 24.29
N ALA A 29 -115.09 106.51 24.26
CA ALA A 29 -113.80 107.09 23.85
C ALA A 29 -112.66 106.64 24.79
N LYS A 30 -112.91 106.63 26.11
CA LYS A 30 -111.95 106.17 27.10
C LYS A 30 -111.66 104.68 26.97
N LEU A 31 -112.68 103.84 26.76
CA LEU A 31 -112.49 102.39 26.56
C LEU A 31 -111.62 102.09 25.34
N LEU A 32 -111.86 102.78 24.23
CA LEU A 32 -111.04 102.65 23.01
C LEU A 32 -109.60 103.12 23.25
N ARG A 33 -109.41 104.24 23.95
CA ARG A 33 -108.09 104.73 24.35
C ARG A 33 -107.33 103.66 25.13
N ASP A 34 -107.95 103.11 26.16
CA ASP A 34 -107.35 102.10 27.02
C ASP A 34 -107.03 100.81 26.25
N GLN A 35 -107.89 100.42 25.29
CA GLN A 35 -107.61 99.28 24.39
C GLN A 35 -106.41 99.55 23.47
N PHE A 36 -106.31 100.72 22.85
CA PHE A 36 -105.18 101.07 21.99
C PHE A 36 -103.87 101.19 22.78
N VAL A 37 -103.91 101.83 23.95
CA VAL A 37 -102.74 101.91 24.86
C VAL A 37 -102.33 100.51 25.32
N SER A 38 -103.28 99.65 25.67
CA SER A 38 -103.01 98.26 26.04
C SER A 38 -102.41 97.46 24.88
N ALA A 39 -102.94 97.62 23.66
CA ALA A 39 -102.41 96.96 22.48
C ALA A 39 -100.97 97.41 22.17
N CYS A 40 -100.68 98.71 22.28
CA CYS A 40 -99.32 99.24 22.12
C CYS A 40 -98.36 98.65 23.15
N ARG A 41 -98.76 98.60 24.42
CA ARG A 41 -97.95 97.98 25.49
C ARG A 41 -97.66 96.50 25.22
N ILE A 42 -98.62 95.75 24.68
CA ILE A 42 -98.41 94.35 24.29
C ILE A 42 -97.40 94.25 23.15
N VAL A 43 -97.52 95.09 22.12
CA VAL A 43 -96.59 95.09 20.98
C VAL A 43 -95.18 95.48 21.41
N GLU A 44 -95.02 96.48 22.27
CA GLU A 44 -93.73 96.87 22.83
C GLU A 44 -93.12 95.75 23.67
N ALA A 45 -93.89 95.13 24.56
CA ALA A 45 -93.44 93.98 25.35
C ALA A 45 -93.03 92.80 24.44
N LYS A 46 -93.76 92.56 23.34
CA LYS A 46 -93.39 91.52 22.37
C LYS A 46 -92.18 91.89 21.52
N ALA A 47 -91.99 93.15 21.17
CA ALA A 47 -90.79 93.62 20.49
C ALA A 47 -89.56 93.45 21.39
N ASP A 48 -89.66 93.85 22.66
CA ASP A 48 -88.60 93.66 23.66
C ASP A 48 -88.32 92.16 23.90
N GLU A 49 -89.35 91.30 23.95
CA GLU A 49 -89.19 89.84 24.02
C GLU A 49 -88.45 89.28 22.78
N VAL A 50 -88.81 89.71 21.57
CA VAL A 50 -88.16 89.27 20.33
C VAL A 50 -86.71 89.73 20.27
N GLU A 51 -86.43 90.97 20.66
CA GLU A 51 -85.06 91.50 20.72
C GLU A 51 -84.21 90.73 21.75
N ALA A 52 -84.78 90.42 22.93
CA ALA A 52 -84.12 89.59 23.93
C ALA A 52 -83.90 88.14 23.47
N ILE A 53 -84.85 87.54 22.74
CA ILE A 53 -84.69 86.21 22.13
C ILE A 53 -83.63 86.25 21.04
N HIS A 54 -83.64 87.27 20.18
CA HIS A 54 -82.66 87.44 19.11
C HIS A 54 -81.25 87.62 19.69
N GLY A 55 -81.07 88.48 20.69
CA GLY A 55 -79.80 88.67 21.38
C GLY A 55 -79.28 87.38 22.06
N ARG A 56 -80.18 86.57 22.63
CA ARG A 56 -79.82 85.24 23.17
C ARG A 56 -79.43 84.25 22.07
N ALA A 57 -80.19 84.17 20.98
CA ALA A 57 -79.89 83.29 19.86
C ALA A 57 -78.57 83.65 19.18
N GLU A 58 -78.29 84.95 19.00
CA GLU A 58 -77.04 85.42 18.43
C GLU A 58 -75.85 85.13 19.36
N SER A 59 -76.02 85.35 20.68
CA SER A 59 -75.00 85.02 21.68
C SER A 59 -74.72 83.51 21.71
N GLN A 60 -75.76 82.68 21.62
CA GLN A 60 -75.64 81.23 21.57
C GLN A 60 -74.98 80.75 20.27
N SER A 61 -75.30 81.36 19.13
CA SER A 61 -74.65 81.07 17.85
C SER A 61 -73.15 81.41 17.89
N LYS A 62 -72.77 82.57 18.45
CA LYS A 62 -71.37 82.96 18.63
C LYS A 62 -70.62 82.02 19.56
N LEU A 63 -71.26 81.59 20.64
CA LEU A 63 -70.68 80.61 21.57
C LEU A 63 -70.46 79.24 20.90
N LEU A 64 -71.46 78.73 20.17
CA LEU A 64 -71.33 77.46 19.46
C LEU A 64 -70.25 77.53 18.36
N GLN A 65 -70.18 78.64 17.63
CA GLN A 65 -69.14 78.85 16.64
C GLN A 65 -67.74 78.81 17.26
N ALA A 66 -67.54 79.51 18.39
CA ALA A 66 -66.27 79.47 19.12
C ALA A 66 -65.93 78.04 19.61
N GLN A 67 -66.90 77.29 20.12
CA GLN A 67 -66.70 75.89 20.54
C GLN A 67 -66.35 74.98 19.35
N PHE A 68 -66.96 75.19 18.18
CA PHE A 68 -66.61 74.44 16.97
C PHE A 68 -65.20 74.76 16.48
N GLU A 69 -64.77 76.02 16.55
CA GLU A 69 -63.41 76.44 16.20
C GLU A 69 -62.37 75.84 17.16
N GLU A 70 -62.65 75.82 18.47
CA GLU A 70 -61.81 75.19 19.48
C GLU A 70 -61.70 73.68 19.27
N LEU A 71 -62.81 72.97 19.06
CA LEU A 71 -62.81 71.53 18.77
C LEU A 71 -62.06 71.21 17.47
N ASN A 72 -62.15 72.06 16.46
CA ASN A 72 -61.39 71.87 15.22
C ASN A 72 -59.89 72.03 15.46
N ALA A 73 -59.47 73.04 16.24
CA ALA A 73 -58.08 73.24 16.62
C ALA A 73 -57.55 72.05 17.44
N GLU A 74 -58.32 71.53 18.40
CA GLU A 74 -57.95 70.33 19.17
C GLU A 74 -57.81 69.09 18.27
N ARG A 75 -58.72 68.90 17.31
CA ARG A 75 -58.64 67.77 16.35
C ARG A 75 -57.45 67.89 15.41
N GLU A 76 -57.05 69.11 15.03
CA GLU A 76 -55.83 69.33 14.25
C GLU A 76 -54.58 69.05 15.08
N ALA A 77 -54.49 69.59 16.29
CA ALA A 77 -53.38 69.31 17.21
C ALA A 77 -53.23 67.80 17.50
N PHE A 78 -54.34 67.09 17.71
CA PHE A 78 -54.32 65.64 17.92
C PHE A 78 -53.85 64.89 16.67
N ARG A 79 -54.24 65.34 15.47
CA ARG A 79 -53.77 64.73 14.21
C ARG A 79 -52.28 64.93 14.03
N GLU A 80 -51.77 66.15 14.26
CA GLU A 80 -50.33 66.43 14.21
C GLU A 80 -49.55 65.59 15.23
N GLN A 81 -50.04 65.48 16.47
CA GLN A 81 -49.40 64.66 17.50
C GLN A 81 -49.38 63.18 17.11
N LYS A 82 -50.49 62.66 16.59
CA LYS A 82 -50.57 61.27 16.10
C LYS A 82 -49.60 61.02 14.96
N ASP A 83 -49.51 61.94 14.00
CA ASP A 83 -48.60 61.81 12.86
C ASP A 83 -47.13 61.88 13.28
N GLN A 84 -46.78 62.76 14.23
CA GLN A 84 -45.44 62.78 14.84
C GLN A 84 -45.10 61.46 15.55
N GLU A 85 -46.04 60.88 16.28
CA GLU A 85 -45.81 59.62 16.99
C GLU A 85 -45.68 58.43 16.02
N ILE A 86 -46.45 58.42 14.92
CA ILE A 86 -46.29 57.45 13.84
C ILE A 86 -44.88 57.55 13.22
N GLU A 87 -44.36 58.74 12.97
CA GLU A 87 -43.00 58.90 12.43
C GLU A 87 -41.91 58.46 13.41
N LYS A 88 -42.09 58.70 14.72
CA LYS A 88 -41.19 58.15 15.75
C LYS A 88 -41.20 56.62 15.75
N LEU A 89 -42.38 56.00 15.70
CA LEU A 89 -42.51 54.54 15.66
C LEU A 89 -41.87 53.93 14.41
N LYS A 90 -42.02 54.58 13.25
CA LYS A 90 -41.30 54.17 12.02
C LYS A 90 -39.79 54.25 12.21
N ALA A 91 -39.28 55.33 12.81
CA ALA A 91 -37.85 55.49 13.08
C ALA A 91 -37.34 54.42 14.07
N GLU A 92 -38.11 54.07 15.10
CA GLU A 92 -37.78 52.99 16.03
C GLU A 92 -37.82 51.61 15.36
N GLN A 93 -38.80 51.35 14.49
CA GLN A 93 -38.87 50.12 13.72
C GLN A 93 -37.62 49.92 12.85
N VAL A 94 -37.13 50.98 12.20
CA VAL A 94 -35.86 50.94 11.44
C VAL A 94 -34.67 50.63 12.35
N LYS A 95 -34.61 51.22 13.56
CA LYS A 95 -33.55 50.91 14.53
C LYS A 95 -33.58 49.44 14.95
N LEU A 96 -34.76 48.88 15.20
CA LEU A 96 -34.92 47.45 15.54
C LEU A 96 -34.51 46.53 14.39
N GLN A 97 -34.85 46.89 13.15
CA GLN A 97 -34.40 46.15 11.96
C GLN A 97 -32.87 46.18 11.83
N ASN A 98 -32.25 47.33 12.07
CA ASN A 98 -30.79 47.47 12.06
C ASN A 98 -30.14 46.63 13.17
N LEU A 99 -30.69 46.62 14.39
CA LEU A 99 -30.20 45.76 15.47
C LEU A 99 -30.33 44.28 15.13
N ALA A 100 -31.44 43.86 14.53
CA ALA A 100 -31.62 42.49 14.06
C ALA A 100 -30.60 42.13 12.96
N HIS A 101 -30.26 43.07 12.06
CA HIS A 101 -29.22 42.87 11.06
C HIS A 101 -27.83 42.74 11.70
N VAL A 102 -27.47 43.60 12.66
CA VAL A 102 -26.23 43.50 13.43
C VAL A 102 -26.15 42.15 14.17
N GLY A 103 -27.26 41.69 14.76
CA GLY A 103 -27.32 40.36 15.38
C GLY A 103 -27.06 39.21 14.40
N ARG A 104 -27.54 39.30 13.16
CA ARG A 104 -27.22 38.32 12.10
C ARG A 104 -25.74 38.37 11.71
N LEU A 105 -25.19 39.56 11.51
CA LEU A 105 -23.77 39.75 11.20
C LEU A 105 -22.86 39.23 12.32
N ALA A 106 -23.22 39.45 13.59
CA ALA A 106 -22.47 38.93 14.72
C ALA A 106 -22.43 37.39 14.75
N LYS A 107 -23.56 36.73 14.45
CA LYS A 107 -23.61 35.26 14.31
C LYS A 107 -22.74 34.76 13.14
N GLN A 108 -22.78 35.45 12.00
CA GLN A 108 -21.92 35.12 10.87
C GLN A 108 -20.44 35.29 11.20
N LEU A 109 -20.08 36.37 11.89
CA LEU A 109 -18.70 36.63 12.31
C LEU A 109 -18.21 35.57 13.31
N GLN A 110 -19.05 35.15 14.26
CA GLN A 110 -18.72 34.06 15.17
C GLN A 110 -18.51 32.72 14.44
N SER A 111 -19.36 32.41 13.46
CA SER A 111 -19.21 31.22 12.62
C SER A 111 -17.92 31.26 11.80
N LEU A 112 -17.60 32.40 11.19
CA LEU A 112 -16.36 32.58 10.43
C LEU A 112 -15.13 32.50 11.32
N GLN A 113 -15.22 33.01 12.55
CA GLN A 113 -14.13 32.93 13.52
C GLN A 113 -13.88 31.49 13.95
N LEU A 114 -14.94 30.70 14.18
CA LEU A 114 -14.81 29.27 14.46
C LEU A 114 -14.16 28.53 13.29
N GLN A 115 -14.64 28.78 12.06
CA GLN A 115 -14.07 28.18 10.85
C GLN A 115 -12.59 28.57 10.65
N ALA A 116 -12.23 29.82 10.94
CA ALA A 116 -10.83 30.27 10.89
C ALA A 116 -9.94 29.56 11.93
N THR A 117 -10.46 29.27 13.12
CA THR A 117 -9.72 28.51 14.14
C THR A 117 -9.55 27.05 13.74
N GLU A 118 -10.59 26.41 13.19
CA GLU A 118 -10.53 25.03 12.67
C GLU A 118 -9.51 24.92 11.53
N LEU A 119 -9.58 25.82 10.54
CA LEU A 119 -8.60 25.89 9.46
C LEU A 119 -7.18 26.14 9.97
N GLY A 120 -7.02 26.94 11.03
CA GLY A 120 -5.73 27.15 11.68
C GLY A 120 -5.15 25.87 12.28
N GLN A 121 -5.98 25.07 12.95
CA GLN A 121 -5.57 23.77 13.51
C GLN A 121 -5.27 22.74 12.42
N GLU A 122 -6.08 22.68 11.38
CA GLU A 122 -5.86 21.79 10.24
C GLU A 122 -4.56 22.14 9.52
N ASN A 123 -4.29 23.42 9.28
CA ASN A 123 -3.06 23.88 8.66
C ASN A 123 -1.81 23.55 9.50
N GLN A 124 -1.91 23.68 10.83
CA GLN A 124 -0.83 23.26 11.73
C GLN A 124 -0.60 21.74 11.68
N THR A 125 -1.68 20.95 11.59
CA THR A 125 -1.61 19.48 11.48
C THR A 125 -0.95 19.08 10.16
N LEU A 126 -1.39 19.66 9.04
CA LEU A 126 -0.80 19.45 7.72
C LEU A 126 0.69 19.84 7.69
N LYS A 127 1.06 20.93 8.36
CA LYS A 127 2.46 21.35 8.48
C LYS A 127 3.30 20.29 9.20
N ASN A 128 2.83 19.78 10.35
CA ASN A 128 3.52 18.71 11.08
C ASN A 128 3.64 17.42 10.24
N GLN A 129 2.59 17.05 9.49
CA GLN A 129 2.64 15.90 8.58
C GLN A 129 3.66 16.10 7.46
N ASN A 130 3.74 17.30 6.88
CA ASN A 130 4.70 17.62 5.83
C ASN A 130 6.14 17.58 6.35
N ASP A 131 6.38 18.09 7.56
CA ASP A 131 7.69 17.99 8.21
C ASP A 131 8.08 16.52 8.45
N ASN A 132 7.16 15.68 8.94
CA ASN A 132 7.38 14.24 9.08
C ASN A 132 7.70 13.57 7.74
N LEU A 133 6.91 13.84 6.69
CA LEU A 133 7.15 13.31 5.35
C LEU A 133 8.50 13.78 4.79
N SER A 134 8.95 15.00 5.11
CA SER A 134 10.28 15.47 4.75
C SER A 134 11.36 14.65 5.44
N THR A 135 11.22 14.37 6.74
CA THR A 135 12.19 13.54 7.46
C THR A 135 12.23 12.09 6.96
N GLU A 136 11.07 11.53 6.60
CA GLU A 136 11.00 10.19 6.01
C GLU A 136 11.64 10.16 4.62
N ARG A 137 11.42 11.20 3.79
CA ARG A 137 12.07 11.36 2.50
C ARG A 137 13.59 11.41 2.65
N ASP A 138 14.10 12.19 3.59
CA ASP A 138 15.55 12.31 3.83
C ASP A 138 16.14 10.98 4.28
N ARG A 139 15.42 10.24 5.14
CA ARG A 139 15.82 8.90 5.59
C ARG A 139 15.80 7.88 4.44
N ALA A 140 14.79 7.91 3.59
CA ALA A 140 14.71 7.06 2.40
C ALA A 140 15.84 7.36 1.41
N ASN A 141 16.15 8.64 1.19
CA ASN A 141 17.29 9.06 0.36
C ASN A 141 18.62 8.57 0.93
N PHE A 142 18.82 8.68 2.24
CA PHE A 142 20.02 8.15 2.90
C PHE A 142 20.19 6.64 2.65
N PHE A 143 19.12 5.85 2.83
CA PHE A 143 19.18 4.41 2.56
C PHE A 143 19.38 4.10 1.07
N ALA A 144 18.79 4.87 0.17
CA ALA A 144 18.99 4.70 -1.27
C ALA A 144 20.45 5.00 -1.67
N GLU A 145 21.07 6.02 -1.09
CA GLU A 145 22.48 6.36 -1.31
C GLU A 145 23.40 5.26 -0.75
N GLN A 146 23.09 4.74 0.44
CA GLN A 146 23.82 3.62 1.04
C GLN A 146 23.72 2.35 0.18
N ALA A 147 22.53 2.02 -0.31
CA ALA A 147 22.33 0.88 -1.20
C ALA A 147 23.06 1.05 -2.55
N ARG A 148 23.08 2.28 -3.10
CA ARG A 148 23.86 2.60 -4.32
C ARG A 148 25.35 2.39 -4.09
N SER A 149 25.90 2.91 -2.99
CA SER A 149 27.31 2.72 -2.63
C SER A 149 27.67 1.24 -2.43
N GLN A 150 26.79 0.46 -1.79
CA GLN A 150 27.00 -0.99 -1.65
C GLN A 150 26.92 -1.74 -2.98
N LEU A 151 26.06 -1.31 -3.90
CA LEU A 151 25.99 -1.88 -5.24
C LEU A 151 27.28 -1.59 -6.03
N GLU A 152 27.77 -0.36 -6.01
CA GLU A 152 29.04 0.01 -6.64
C GLU A 152 30.22 -0.81 -6.07
N GLU A 153 30.30 -0.98 -4.75
CA GLU A 153 31.33 -1.81 -4.12
C GLU A 153 31.21 -3.29 -4.54
N ASN A 154 29.99 -3.82 -4.60
CA ASN A 154 29.76 -5.20 -5.05
C ASN A 154 30.09 -5.39 -6.54
N GLU A 155 29.78 -4.42 -7.40
CA GLU A 155 30.14 -4.43 -8.81
C GLU A 155 31.66 -4.41 -9.00
N GLU A 156 32.39 -3.63 -8.21
CA GLU A 156 33.85 -3.62 -8.23
C GLU A 156 34.43 -4.98 -7.78
N ILE A 157 33.91 -5.55 -6.70
CA ILE A 157 34.32 -6.89 -6.22
C ILE A 157 34.01 -7.97 -7.26
N LEU A 158 32.87 -7.88 -7.95
CA LEU A 158 32.52 -8.80 -9.03
C LEU A 158 33.51 -8.66 -10.20
N ALA A 159 33.82 -7.45 -10.64
CA ALA A 159 34.80 -7.22 -11.69
C ALA A 159 36.19 -7.78 -11.32
N GLN A 160 36.62 -7.62 -10.07
CA GLN A 160 37.87 -8.21 -9.57
C GLN A 160 37.82 -9.75 -9.59
N LYS A 161 36.69 -10.35 -9.21
CA LYS A 161 36.51 -11.81 -9.25
C LYS A 161 36.49 -12.34 -10.67
N ASP A 162 35.83 -11.66 -11.59
CA ASP A 162 35.78 -12.03 -13.01
C ASP A 162 37.18 -11.99 -13.63
N SER A 163 37.95 -10.92 -13.36
CA SER A 163 39.37 -10.84 -13.76
C SER A 163 40.18 -12.01 -13.20
N LYS A 164 39.95 -12.41 -11.94
CA LYS A 164 40.66 -13.53 -11.32
C LYS A 164 40.24 -14.89 -11.87
N ILE A 165 38.98 -15.04 -12.24
CA ILE A 165 38.49 -16.24 -12.94
C ILE A 165 39.19 -16.36 -14.29
N GLU A 166 39.33 -15.25 -15.02
CA GLU A 166 40.01 -15.23 -16.32
C GLU A 166 41.50 -15.60 -16.18
N GLU A 167 42.20 -15.06 -15.17
CA GLU A 167 43.57 -15.48 -14.83
C GLU A 167 43.67 -16.99 -14.53
N ILE A 168 42.74 -17.53 -13.74
CA ILE A 168 42.69 -18.96 -13.40
C ILE A 168 42.42 -19.81 -14.63
N GLN A 169 41.54 -19.36 -15.53
CA GLN A 169 41.26 -20.06 -16.79
C GLN A 169 42.50 -20.11 -17.69
N ILE A 170 43.22 -18.99 -17.83
CA ILE A 170 44.50 -18.94 -18.55
C ILE A 170 45.51 -19.92 -17.93
N ALA A 171 45.64 -19.92 -16.60
CA ALA A 171 46.56 -20.82 -15.90
C ALA A 171 46.16 -22.30 -16.06
N ARG A 172 44.86 -22.61 -16.01
CA ARG A 172 44.33 -23.96 -16.26
C ARG A 172 44.65 -24.41 -17.69
N ASP A 173 44.47 -23.53 -18.67
CA ASP A 173 44.72 -23.86 -20.07
C ASP A 173 46.22 -24.08 -20.34
N ASP A 174 47.09 -23.29 -19.71
CA ASP A 174 48.54 -23.53 -19.74
C ASP A 174 48.91 -24.87 -19.08
N LEU A 175 48.32 -25.20 -17.92
CA LEU A 175 48.52 -26.49 -17.27
C LEU A 175 48.01 -27.66 -18.11
N LEU A 176 46.85 -27.54 -18.75
CA LEU A 176 46.31 -28.55 -19.67
C LEU A 176 47.25 -28.77 -20.87
N LYS A 177 47.82 -27.68 -21.41
CA LYS A 177 48.81 -27.75 -22.48
C LYS A 177 50.09 -28.47 -22.03
N ARG A 178 50.62 -28.14 -20.84
CA ARG A 178 51.77 -28.82 -20.26
C ARG A 178 51.49 -30.29 -19.96
N LEU A 179 50.29 -30.61 -19.49
CA LEU A 179 49.86 -31.98 -19.22
C LEU A 179 49.81 -32.80 -20.51
N THR A 180 49.24 -32.24 -21.58
CA THR A 180 49.19 -32.89 -22.89
C THR A 180 50.59 -33.09 -23.50
N GLU A 181 51.48 -32.10 -23.37
CA GLU A 181 52.90 -32.25 -23.75
C GLU A 181 53.60 -33.34 -22.93
N ALA A 182 53.39 -33.38 -21.61
CA ALA A 182 53.96 -34.40 -20.74
C ALA A 182 53.42 -35.81 -21.08
N SER A 183 52.12 -35.95 -21.35
CA SER A 183 51.54 -37.22 -21.81
C SER A 183 52.11 -37.67 -23.16
N LEU A 184 52.40 -36.73 -24.07
CA LEU A 184 53.08 -37.04 -25.32
C LEU A 184 54.52 -37.53 -25.07
N GLN A 185 55.26 -36.90 -24.18
CA GLN A 185 56.61 -37.34 -23.81
C GLN A 185 56.61 -38.71 -23.12
N ILE A 186 55.63 -39.00 -22.27
CA ILE A 186 55.48 -40.33 -21.64
C ILE A 186 55.23 -41.40 -22.70
N SER A 187 54.33 -41.16 -23.66
CA SER A 187 54.08 -42.14 -24.74
C SER A 187 55.29 -42.36 -25.64
N GLN A 188 56.08 -41.32 -25.90
CA GLN A 188 57.38 -41.45 -26.57
C GLN A 188 58.39 -42.24 -25.72
N GLY A 189 58.44 -42.00 -24.41
CA GLY A 189 59.28 -42.74 -23.47
C GLY A 189 58.93 -44.22 -23.40
N GLU A 190 57.65 -44.57 -23.34
CA GLU A 190 57.16 -45.95 -23.40
C GLU A 190 57.56 -46.65 -24.70
N GLU A 191 57.47 -45.96 -25.84
CA GLU A 191 57.94 -46.48 -27.13
C GLU A 191 59.46 -46.71 -27.14
N THR A 192 60.26 -45.80 -26.58
CA THR A 192 61.71 -46.03 -26.45
C THR A 192 62.04 -47.20 -25.52
N ARG A 193 61.23 -47.42 -24.47
CA ARG A 193 61.38 -48.55 -23.57
C ARG A 193 61.05 -49.88 -24.25
N ARG A 194 59.97 -49.94 -25.04
CA ARG A 194 59.65 -51.13 -25.86
C ARG A 194 60.79 -51.48 -26.81
N ARG A 195 61.37 -50.49 -27.49
CA ARG A 195 62.54 -50.69 -28.37
C ARG A 195 63.76 -51.18 -27.60
N LEU A 196 63.97 -50.70 -26.38
CA LEU A 196 65.06 -51.17 -25.53
C LEU A 196 64.85 -52.63 -25.12
N ASP A 197 63.63 -53.02 -24.74
CA ASP A 197 63.29 -54.40 -24.39
C ASP A 197 63.48 -55.36 -25.59
N GLU A 198 63.11 -54.92 -26.81
CA GLU A 198 63.38 -55.66 -28.06
C GLU A 198 64.88 -55.84 -28.31
N VAL A 199 65.67 -54.77 -28.17
CA VAL A 199 67.14 -54.82 -28.32
C VAL A 199 67.77 -55.73 -27.27
N GLN A 200 67.27 -55.70 -26.04
CA GLN A 200 67.74 -56.54 -24.94
C GLN A 200 67.43 -58.03 -25.18
N HIS A 201 66.26 -58.34 -25.75
CA HIS A 201 65.91 -59.69 -26.19
C HIS A 201 66.80 -60.20 -27.33
N VAL A 202 67.09 -59.34 -28.32
CA VAL A 202 68.00 -59.67 -29.44
C VAL A 202 69.41 -59.93 -28.92
N LEU A 203 69.90 -59.11 -27.98
CA LEU A 203 71.21 -59.31 -27.34
C LEU A 203 71.28 -60.62 -26.55
N GLN A 204 70.25 -60.97 -25.77
CA GLN A 204 70.20 -62.25 -25.07
C GLN A 204 70.22 -63.43 -26.04
N THR A 205 69.49 -63.33 -27.17
CA THR A 205 69.49 -64.35 -28.21
C THR A 205 70.89 -64.51 -28.83
N ALA A 206 71.55 -63.41 -29.19
CA ALA A 206 72.91 -63.43 -29.72
C ALA A 206 73.95 -63.99 -28.72
N GLU A 207 73.80 -63.70 -27.43
CA GLU A 207 74.65 -64.26 -26.37
C GLU A 207 74.47 -65.78 -26.25
N THR A 208 73.23 -66.30 -26.36
CA THR A 208 72.96 -67.74 -26.36
C THR A 208 73.54 -68.43 -27.60
N GLU A 209 73.43 -67.83 -28.78
CA GLU A 209 74.05 -68.34 -30.01
C GLU A 209 75.58 -68.36 -29.92
N ARG A 210 76.19 -67.33 -29.33
CA ARG A 210 77.63 -67.29 -29.06
C ARG A 210 78.06 -68.44 -28.13
N GLN A 211 77.29 -68.72 -27.09
CA GLN A 211 77.56 -69.84 -26.17
C GLN A 211 77.47 -71.20 -26.88
N GLU A 212 76.50 -71.39 -27.78
CA GLU A 212 76.41 -72.59 -28.61
C GLU A 212 77.60 -72.72 -29.59
N LEU A 213 78.05 -71.61 -30.19
CA LEU A 213 79.25 -71.56 -31.03
C LEU A 213 80.52 -71.98 -30.27
N VAL A 214 80.65 -71.57 -29.00
CA VAL A 214 81.75 -72.01 -28.12
C VAL A 214 81.68 -73.52 -27.88
N LYS A 215 80.49 -74.10 -27.68
CA LYS A 215 80.32 -75.56 -27.56
C LYS A 215 80.71 -76.28 -28.85
N VAL A 216 80.31 -75.77 -30.01
CA VAL A 216 80.70 -76.34 -31.32
C VAL A 216 82.21 -76.28 -31.52
N LYS A 217 82.86 -75.16 -31.20
CA LYS A 217 84.32 -75.02 -31.26
C LYS A 217 85.04 -76.05 -30.37
N SER A 218 84.54 -76.28 -29.15
CA SER A 218 85.10 -77.29 -28.25
C SER A 218 84.94 -78.74 -28.76
N LYS A 219 83.87 -79.03 -29.52
CA LYS A 219 83.68 -80.34 -30.18
C LYS A 219 84.62 -80.51 -31.36
N LEU A 220 84.80 -79.46 -32.17
CA LEU A 220 85.73 -79.47 -33.31
C LEU A 220 87.17 -79.73 -32.87
N GLN A 221 87.60 -79.08 -31.79
CA GLN A 221 88.95 -79.24 -31.23
C GLN A 221 89.20 -80.68 -30.73
N ARG A 222 88.16 -81.37 -30.22
CA ARG A 222 88.27 -82.79 -29.83
C ARG A 222 88.33 -83.72 -31.03
N THR A 223 87.61 -83.40 -32.11
CA THR A 223 87.66 -84.20 -33.35
C THR A 223 89.00 -84.05 -34.08
N GLU A 224 89.59 -82.85 -34.09
CA GLU A 224 90.95 -82.62 -34.62
C GLU A 224 92.02 -83.39 -33.83
N GLN A 225 91.88 -83.46 -32.50
CA GLN A 225 92.81 -84.21 -31.66
C GLN A 225 92.70 -85.73 -31.86
N ALA A 226 91.48 -86.25 -32.04
CA ALA A 226 91.26 -87.65 -32.41
C ALA A 226 91.79 -87.98 -33.81
N GLU A 227 91.70 -87.06 -34.76
CA GLU A 227 92.28 -87.21 -36.10
C GLU A 227 93.82 -87.33 -36.01
N MET A 228 94.49 -86.44 -35.27
CA MET A 228 95.94 -86.53 -35.08
C MET A 228 96.37 -87.86 -34.43
N GLU A 229 95.62 -88.36 -33.44
CA GLU A 229 95.90 -89.66 -32.82
C GLU A 229 95.77 -90.83 -33.82
N THR A 230 94.81 -90.78 -34.75
CA THR A 230 94.65 -91.81 -35.79
C THR A 230 95.73 -91.74 -36.87
N GLN A 231 96.16 -90.54 -37.27
CA GLN A 231 97.28 -90.35 -38.19
C GLN A 231 98.61 -90.84 -37.58
N GLN A 232 98.83 -90.60 -36.29
CA GLN A 232 100.00 -91.12 -35.57
C GLN A 232 100.02 -92.65 -35.53
N ARG A 233 98.88 -93.30 -35.28
CA ARG A 233 98.74 -94.77 -35.31
C ARG A 233 98.94 -95.37 -36.70
N MET A 234 98.48 -94.69 -37.76
CA MET A 234 98.76 -95.14 -39.13
C MET A 234 100.26 -95.07 -39.45
N ALA A 235 100.96 -94.01 -39.04
CA ALA A 235 102.41 -93.87 -39.25
C ALA A 235 103.24 -94.95 -38.52
N ASP A 236 102.81 -95.36 -37.31
CA ASP A 236 103.44 -96.45 -36.56
C ASP A 236 103.22 -97.82 -37.23
N LEU A 237 102.04 -98.10 -37.79
CA LEU A 237 101.75 -99.34 -38.52
C LEU A 237 102.52 -99.41 -39.85
N GLN A 238 102.68 -98.29 -40.55
CA GLN A 238 103.45 -98.20 -41.80
C GLN A 238 104.95 -98.48 -41.58
N ARG A 239 105.52 -97.98 -40.46
CA ARG A 239 106.90 -98.31 -40.05
C ARG A 239 107.12 -99.78 -39.70
N THR A 240 106.06 -100.48 -39.29
CA THR A 240 106.14 -101.88 -38.87
C THR A 240 106.05 -102.83 -40.08
N LEU A 241 105.28 -102.46 -41.10
CA LEU A 241 105.20 -103.16 -42.40
C LEU A 241 106.52 -103.09 -43.20
N GLU A 242 107.21 -101.94 -43.17
CA GLU A 242 108.45 -101.71 -43.93
C GLU A 242 109.66 -102.46 -43.35
N ARG A 243 109.63 -102.82 -42.06
CA ARG A 243 110.66 -103.66 -41.42
C ARG A 243 110.51 -105.14 -41.80
N GLU A 244 109.28 -105.62 -41.90
CA GLU A 244 108.98 -107.01 -42.28
C GLU A 244 109.31 -107.30 -43.76
N LYS A 245 109.12 -106.33 -44.67
CA LYS A 245 109.58 -106.46 -46.08
C LYS A 245 111.10 -106.60 -46.21
N LYS A 246 111.89 -105.89 -45.41
CA LYS A 246 113.37 -105.93 -45.47
C LYS A 246 113.98 -107.25 -44.98
N HIS A 247 113.27 -108.02 -44.16
CA HIS A 247 113.74 -109.33 -43.69
C HIS A 247 113.45 -110.47 -44.68
N HIS A 248 112.49 -110.30 -45.59
CA HIS A 248 112.18 -111.28 -46.63
C HIS A 248 113.18 -111.22 -47.81
N ASP A 249 113.63 -110.01 -48.19
CA ASP A 249 114.55 -109.82 -49.34
C ASP A 249 116.02 -110.20 -49.03
N ALA A 250 116.43 -110.18 -47.75
CA ALA A 250 117.81 -110.48 -47.34
C ALA A 250 118.14 -111.99 -47.35
N CYS A 251 117.14 -112.87 -47.32
CA CYS A 251 117.35 -114.32 -47.21
C CYS A 251 117.42 -115.04 -48.58
N SER A 252 117.11 -114.36 -49.68
CA SER A 252 117.11 -114.91 -51.04
C SER A 252 118.35 -114.55 -51.86
N ALA A 253 119.22 -113.65 -51.39
CA ALA A 253 120.32 -113.07 -52.19
C ALA A 253 121.73 -113.63 -51.87
N GLU A 254 121.92 -114.33 -50.75
CA GLU A 254 123.25 -114.82 -50.31
C GLU A 254 123.67 -116.18 -50.90
N LEU A 255 122.75 -116.97 -51.49
CA LEU A 255 123.06 -118.33 -51.96
C LEU A 255 123.59 -118.40 -53.42
N THR A 256 123.59 -117.31 -54.19
CA THR A 256 123.80 -117.39 -55.66
C THR A 256 124.92 -116.49 -56.19
N LYS A 257 125.69 -115.77 -55.35
CA LYS A 257 126.66 -114.80 -55.88
C LYS A 257 128.12 -115.21 -55.94
N THR A 258 128.70 -116.05 -55.07
CA THR A 258 130.17 -116.16 -55.17
C THR A 258 130.81 -117.45 -54.68
N ILE A 259 130.35 -118.53 -55.29
CA ILE A 259 131.13 -119.73 -55.63
C ILE A 259 132.18 -119.43 -56.75
N SER A 260 132.30 -118.18 -57.24
CA SER A 260 133.06 -117.87 -58.45
C SER A 260 134.56 -117.56 -58.27
N ASP A 261 135.03 -117.10 -57.12
CA ASP A 261 136.44 -116.70 -56.94
C ASP A 261 137.04 -117.50 -55.76
N LYS A 262 137.21 -118.82 -55.87
CA LYS A 262 138.39 -119.46 -56.48
C LYS A 262 139.69 -118.68 -56.14
N ARG A 263 140.45 -119.12 -55.13
CA ARG A 263 141.42 -120.24 -55.22
C ARG A 263 142.77 -119.73 -55.78
N ASP A 264 143.61 -119.18 -54.89
CA ASP A 264 144.94 -119.74 -54.58
C ASP A 264 145.54 -119.15 -53.27
N THR A 265 145.44 -119.93 -52.18
CA THR A 265 146.52 -120.48 -51.30
C THR A 265 147.81 -119.62 -51.04
N ILE A 266 148.36 -119.35 -49.81
CA ILE A 266 148.67 -120.20 -48.62
C ILE A 266 149.09 -119.38 -47.34
N HIS A 267 148.57 -119.82 -46.18
CA HIS A 267 149.09 -119.92 -44.76
C HIS A 267 149.24 -118.74 -43.75
N GLN A 268 148.34 -118.77 -42.75
CA GLN A 268 148.50 -119.17 -41.32
C GLN A 268 149.30 -118.38 -40.24
N ASN A 269 148.64 -118.34 -39.06
CA ASN A 269 149.09 -118.41 -37.64
C ASN A 269 149.63 -117.13 -36.94
N SER A 270 149.63 -117.00 -35.60
CA SER A 270 148.71 -117.28 -34.49
C SER A 270 149.40 -116.79 -33.20
N LYS A 271 148.69 -115.98 -32.39
CA LYS A 271 148.69 -115.85 -30.91
C LYS A 271 149.99 -115.88 -30.04
N LEU A 272 149.99 -114.95 -29.07
CA LEU A 272 150.79 -114.79 -27.82
C LEU A 272 152.07 -113.95 -27.99
N GLU A 273 152.56 -113.12 -27.06
CA GLU A 273 152.41 -112.98 -25.60
C GLU A 273 153.09 -111.67 -25.12
N ASP A 274 152.67 -111.16 -23.94
CA ASP A 274 153.47 -110.53 -22.87
C ASP A 274 153.98 -109.06 -22.83
N GLU A 275 154.00 -108.61 -21.55
CA GLU A 275 154.73 -107.50 -20.88
C GLU A 275 154.01 -106.14 -20.70
N CYS A 276 153.98 -105.48 -19.52
CA CYS A 276 154.56 -105.79 -18.22
C CYS A 276 154.01 -104.89 -17.09
N SER A 277 153.93 -105.46 -15.90
CA SER A 277 153.60 -104.83 -14.62
C SER A 277 154.88 -104.40 -13.87
N SER A 278 155.35 -103.16 -13.98
CA SER A 278 156.39 -102.64 -13.07
C SER A 278 156.57 -101.13 -13.20
N VAL A 279 156.00 -100.32 -12.30
CA VAL A 279 156.64 -99.17 -11.57
C VAL A 279 155.71 -98.80 -10.40
N ARG A 280 155.29 -99.79 -9.59
CA ARG A 280 154.40 -99.61 -8.44
C ARG A 280 155.15 -99.49 -7.10
N ASN A 281 156.49 -99.58 -7.03
CA ASN A 281 157.13 -99.88 -5.75
C ASN A 281 158.17 -98.92 -5.15
N GLU A 282 158.41 -97.69 -5.64
CA GLU A 282 159.49 -96.87 -5.04
C GLU A 282 159.19 -95.42 -4.64
N LEU A 283 157.93 -94.95 -4.60
CA LEU A 283 157.65 -93.59 -4.09
C LEU A 283 156.68 -93.54 -2.91
N TYR A 284 156.73 -94.58 -2.07
CA TYR A 284 156.04 -94.65 -0.78
C TYR A 284 156.91 -94.23 0.42
N GLN A 285 158.11 -93.65 0.26
CA GLN A 285 159.01 -93.46 1.42
C GLN A 285 159.68 -92.10 1.63
N LEU A 286 159.23 -90.97 1.08
CA LEU A 286 159.71 -89.65 1.54
C LEU A 286 158.67 -88.52 1.37
N ARG A 287 157.77 -88.35 2.35
CA ARG A 287 157.39 -87.05 2.98
C ARG A 287 156.06 -87.10 3.75
N SER A 288 156.10 -87.85 4.84
CA SER A 288 155.30 -87.63 6.04
C SER A 288 155.99 -86.57 6.93
N GLN A 289 155.23 -85.88 7.80
CA GLN A 289 155.65 -84.98 8.90
C GLN A 289 155.59 -83.44 8.72
N GLY A 290 154.98 -82.90 7.64
CA GLY A 290 154.74 -81.44 7.51
C GLY A 290 153.26 -81.01 7.49
N ALA A 291 152.34 -81.92 7.15
CA ALA A 291 150.94 -81.58 6.86
C ALA A 291 149.99 -81.66 8.06
N MET A 292 150.34 -82.39 9.13
CA MET A 292 149.40 -82.63 10.25
C MET A 292 149.29 -81.47 11.26
N ASP A 293 150.30 -80.59 11.36
CA ASP A 293 150.25 -79.46 12.30
C ASP A 293 149.40 -78.29 11.75
N LEU A 294 149.30 -78.14 10.43
CA LEU A 294 148.47 -77.12 9.75
C LEU A 294 146.98 -77.49 9.75
N GLU A 295 146.66 -78.78 9.67
CA GLU A 295 145.27 -79.28 9.68
C GLU A 295 144.63 -79.14 11.07
N ARG A 296 145.43 -79.26 12.15
CA ARG A 296 144.95 -79.07 13.52
C ARG A 296 144.61 -77.61 13.84
N GLN A 297 145.44 -76.67 13.37
CA GLN A 297 145.23 -75.24 13.59
C GLN A 297 144.00 -74.68 12.84
N MET A 298 143.75 -75.14 11.61
CA MET A 298 142.56 -74.76 10.83
C MET A 298 141.26 -75.28 11.45
N LYS A 299 141.29 -76.44 12.09
CA LYS A 299 140.11 -77.06 12.72
C LYS A 299 139.64 -76.32 13.96
N ASP A 300 140.58 -75.86 14.79
CA ASP A 300 140.27 -75.08 16.00
C ASP A 300 139.74 -73.68 15.65
N GLN A 301 140.28 -73.03 14.62
CA GLN A 301 139.77 -71.73 14.14
C GLN A 301 138.35 -71.84 13.55
N TRP A 302 138.03 -72.93 12.86
CA TRP A 302 136.70 -73.15 12.29
C TRP A 302 135.63 -73.39 13.36
N ALA A 303 135.98 -74.04 14.46
CA ALA A 303 135.05 -74.27 15.57
C ALA A 303 134.62 -72.95 16.25
N THR A 304 135.55 -72.02 16.46
CA THR A 304 135.25 -70.72 17.08
C THR A 304 134.38 -69.84 16.17
N VAL A 305 134.64 -69.85 14.85
CA VAL A 305 133.84 -69.10 13.88
C VAL A 305 132.40 -69.66 13.80
N LYS A 306 132.25 -70.99 13.84
CA LYS A 306 130.94 -71.65 13.81
C LYS A 306 130.07 -71.26 15.01
N GLU A 307 130.65 -71.25 16.22
CA GLU A 307 129.93 -70.93 17.44
C GLU A 307 129.47 -69.45 17.49
N VAL A 308 130.30 -68.53 17.00
CA VAL A 308 129.93 -67.09 16.90
C VAL A 308 128.80 -66.87 15.88
N LEU A 309 128.83 -67.55 14.74
CA LEU A 309 127.79 -67.45 13.72
C LEU A 309 126.46 -68.07 14.18
N GLU A 310 126.49 -69.20 14.88
CA GLU A 310 125.28 -69.82 15.43
C GLU A 310 124.61 -68.92 16.47
N LYS A 311 125.40 -68.23 17.31
CA LYS A 311 124.89 -67.27 18.29
C LYS A 311 124.25 -66.03 17.62
N GLN A 312 124.90 -65.45 16.61
CA GLN A 312 124.32 -64.33 15.84
C GLN A 312 123.05 -64.71 15.08
N LEU A 313 122.95 -65.94 14.57
CA LEU A 313 121.74 -66.44 13.91
C LEU A 313 120.60 -66.75 14.89
N SER A 314 120.91 -67.07 16.14
CA SER A 314 119.91 -67.20 17.21
C SER A 314 119.32 -65.85 17.59
N ASP A 315 120.17 -64.83 17.75
CA ASP A 315 119.74 -63.48 18.13
C ASP A 315 118.92 -62.80 17.00
N LYS A 316 119.26 -63.04 15.72
CA LYS A 316 118.44 -62.56 14.60
C LYS A 316 117.07 -63.23 14.53
N ARG A 317 116.99 -64.53 14.83
CA ARG A 317 115.71 -65.26 14.83
C ARG A 317 114.79 -64.81 15.98
N SER A 318 115.33 -64.48 17.15
CA SER A 318 114.51 -63.92 18.24
C SER A 318 113.98 -62.53 17.88
N HIS A 319 114.77 -61.73 17.15
CA HIS A 319 114.32 -60.42 16.67
C HIS A 319 113.21 -60.53 15.61
N GLU A 320 113.34 -61.43 14.63
CA GLU A 320 112.29 -61.69 13.63
C GLU A 320 110.97 -62.14 14.28
N GLU A 321 111.03 -62.92 15.36
CA GLU A 321 109.86 -63.34 16.12
C GLU A 321 109.14 -62.16 16.78
N THR A 322 109.88 -61.24 17.40
CA THR A 322 109.28 -60.03 18.01
C THR A 322 108.66 -59.10 16.98
N VAL A 323 109.27 -58.97 15.79
CA VAL A 323 108.73 -58.17 14.68
C VAL A 323 107.45 -58.80 14.13
N ARG A 324 107.38 -60.13 14.05
CA ARG A 324 106.18 -60.86 13.63
C ARG A 324 105.02 -60.67 14.61
N GLN A 325 105.29 -60.79 15.91
CA GLN A 325 104.28 -60.55 16.95
C GLN A 325 103.75 -59.10 16.93
N LEU A 326 104.63 -58.11 16.73
CA LEU A 326 104.23 -56.71 16.55
C LEU A 326 103.35 -56.52 15.31
N LYS A 327 103.71 -57.15 14.18
CA LYS A 327 102.90 -57.10 12.96
C LYS A 327 101.51 -57.70 13.14
N ASP A 328 101.43 -58.84 13.83
CA ASP A 328 100.16 -59.52 14.09
C ASP A 328 99.28 -58.70 15.06
N SER A 329 99.88 -58.09 16.09
CA SER A 329 99.17 -57.18 17.01
C SER A 329 98.66 -55.92 16.31
N TRP A 330 99.48 -55.30 15.45
CA TRP A 330 99.09 -54.14 14.65
C TRP A 330 97.97 -54.48 13.66
N SER A 331 98.04 -55.65 13.02
CA SER A 331 96.99 -56.10 12.10
C SER A 331 95.66 -56.31 12.80
N SER A 332 95.69 -56.85 14.02
CA SER A 332 94.50 -57.07 14.86
C SER A 332 93.89 -55.75 15.31
N GLU A 333 94.72 -54.77 15.70
CA GLU A 333 94.26 -53.44 16.11
C GLU A 333 93.69 -52.64 14.93
N LYS A 334 94.33 -52.74 13.76
CA LYS A 334 93.80 -52.16 12.52
C LYS A 334 92.42 -52.73 12.16
N GLN A 335 92.25 -54.04 12.26
CA GLN A 335 90.97 -54.71 11.96
C GLN A 335 89.87 -54.32 12.97
N ALA A 336 90.22 -54.15 14.25
CA ALA A 336 89.30 -53.67 15.27
C ALA A 336 88.85 -52.22 15.00
N LEU A 337 89.76 -51.35 14.58
CA LEU A 337 89.45 -49.97 14.22
C LEU A 337 88.60 -49.88 12.94
N GLU A 338 88.88 -50.69 11.91
CA GLU A 338 88.04 -50.79 10.72
C GLU A 338 86.62 -51.25 11.07
N GLY A 339 86.49 -52.24 11.97
CA GLY A 339 85.18 -52.68 12.49
C GLY A 339 84.41 -51.56 13.20
N GLN A 340 85.09 -50.75 14.03
CA GLN A 340 84.47 -49.60 14.70
C GLN A 340 84.05 -48.49 13.71
N ILE A 341 84.87 -48.22 12.70
CA ILE A 341 84.55 -47.24 11.66
C ILE A 341 83.32 -47.70 10.87
N SER A 342 83.25 -48.96 10.46
CA SER A 342 82.07 -49.51 9.78
C SER A 342 80.81 -49.40 10.63
N ALA A 343 80.88 -49.72 11.92
CA ALA A 343 79.73 -49.57 12.82
C ALA A 343 79.27 -48.10 12.95
N LYS A 344 80.22 -47.15 13.02
CA LYS A 344 79.90 -45.72 13.07
C LYS A 344 79.30 -45.21 11.76
N VAL A 345 79.77 -45.68 10.60
CA VAL A 345 79.21 -45.32 9.29
C VAL A 345 77.76 -45.83 9.17
N SER A 346 77.49 -47.08 9.53
CA SER A 346 76.11 -47.60 9.52
C SER A 346 75.18 -46.86 10.49
N LEU A 347 75.70 -46.37 11.62
CA LEU A 347 74.92 -45.55 12.55
C LEU A 347 74.59 -44.17 11.94
N ILE A 348 75.54 -43.57 11.22
CA ILE A 348 75.34 -42.30 10.52
C ILE A 348 74.30 -42.46 9.42
N GLU A 349 74.41 -43.47 8.56
CA GLU A 349 73.43 -43.75 7.49
C GLU A 349 72.01 -43.96 8.06
N ASN A 350 71.88 -44.66 9.19
CA ASN A 350 70.60 -44.84 9.86
C ASN A 350 70.02 -43.51 10.39
N HIS A 351 70.83 -42.68 11.05
CA HIS A 351 70.39 -41.36 11.49
C HIS A 351 70.03 -40.44 10.32
N GLU A 352 70.72 -40.56 9.19
CA GLU A 352 70.46 -39.76 7.99
C GLU A 352 69.12 -40.16 7.32
N GLN A 353 68.82 -41.46 7.28
CA GLN A 353 67.50 -41.96 6.88
C GLN A 353 66.38 -41.50 7.83
N GLN A 354 66.63 -41.50 9.15
CA GLN A 354 65.66 -41.00 10.13
C GLN A 354 65.40 -39.50 9.96
N LEU A 355 66.44 -38.71 9.71
CA LEU A 355 66.32 -37.28 9.44
C LEU A 355 65.53 -37.01 8.15
N GLN A 356 65.81 -37.72 7.06
CA GLN A 356 65.03 -37.60 5.83
C GLN A 356 63.55 -37.98 6.04
N THR A 357 63.28 -39.02 6.85
CA THR A 357 61.91 -39.43 7.19
C THR A 357 61.20 -38.38 8.04
N LEU A 358 61.89 -37.73 8.96
CA LEU A 358 61.33 -36.62 9.74
C LEU A 358 61.10 -35.38 8.87
N GLN A 359 62.02 -35.07 7.96
CA GLN A 359 61.89 -33.95 7.01
C GLN A 359 60.70 -34.12 6.06
N SER A 360 60.45 -35.33 5.57
CA SER A 360 59.28 -35.62 4.74
C SER A 360 57.98 -35.48 5.54
N ARG A 361 57.94 -35.96 6.80
CA ARG A 361 56.78 -35.78 7.69
C ARG A 361 56.52 -34.31 8.03
N VAL A 362 57.55 -33.51 8.28
CA VAL A 362 57.41 -32.07 8.49
C VAL A 362 56.89 -31.38 7.23
N SER A 363 57.36 -31.77 6.05
CA SER A 363 56.87 -31.23 4.77
C SER A 363 55.40 -31.57 4.51
N THR A 364 54.89 -32.68 5.05
CA THR A 364 53.46 -33.04 4.99
C THR A 364 52.58 -32.32 6.02
N LEU A 365 53.14 -31.68 7.04
CA LEU A 365 52.39 -30.93 8.05
C LEU A 365 52.05 -29.50 7.61
N GLU A 366 52.88 -28.89 6.76
CA GLU A 366 52.68 -27.52 6.26
C GLU A 366 51.34 -27.31 5.50
N PRO A 367 50.92 -28.19 4.57
CA PRO A 367 49.63 -28.07 3.90
C PRO A 367 48.45 -28.27 4.85
N LEU A 368 48.57 -29.19 5.82
CA LEU A 368 47.54 -29.43 6.84
C LEU A 368 47.36 -28.22 7.75
N ARG A 369 48.45 -27.53 8.09
CA ARG A 369 48.40 -26.28 8.86
C ARG A 369 47.70 -25.16 8.10
N ARG A 370 48.01 -24.98 6.80
CA ARG A 370 47.29 -24.02 5.96
C ARG A 370 45.80 -24.36 5.81
N GLN A 371 45.46 -25.64 5.70
CA GLN A 371 44.05 -26.07 5.68
C GLN A 371 43.34 -25.77 7.00
N LEU A 372 44.01 -25.95 8.14
CA LEU A 372 43.46 -25.60 9.45
C LEU A 372 43.27 -24.08 9.60
N ASP A 373 44.22 -23.28 9.14
CA ASP A 373 44.13 -21.82 9.18
C ASP A 373 42.98 -21.32 8.29
N MET A 374 42.85 -21.83 7.06
CA MET A 374 41.71 -21.51 6.19
C MET A 374 40.37 -21.98 6.77
N ALA A 375 40.35 -23.15 7.42
CA ALA A 375 39.15 -23.64 8.09
C ALA A 375 38.76 -22.71 9.25
N ASN A 376 39.71 -22.25 10.06
CA ASN A 376 39.47 -21.31 11.16
C ASN A 376 39.00 -19.92 10.67
N GLU A 377 39.58 -19.40 9.58
CA GLU A 377 39.11 -18.16 8.95
C GLU A 377 37.68 -18.33 8.43
N ASN A 378 37.37 -19.46 7.78
CA ASN A 378 36.02 -19.76 7.32
C ASN A 378 35.03 -19.90 8.48
N THR A 379 35.41 -20.55 9.58
CA THR A 379 34.56 -20.64 10.78
C THR A 379 34.29 -19.27 11.38
N SER A 380 35.30 -18.42 11.50
CA SER A 380 35.14 -17.05 12.02
C SER A 380 34.22 -16.21 11.14
N ARG A 381 34.37 -16.35 9.81
CA ARG A 381 33.53 -15.67 8.83
C ARG A 381 32.09 -16.16 8.85
N LEU A 382 31.87 -17.47 8.97
CA LEU A 382 30.54 -18.06 9.13
C LEU A 382 29.88 -17.61 10.45
N GLN A 383 30.65 -17.48 11.52
CA GLN A 383 30.15 -17.00 12.80
C GLN A 383 29.69 -15.53 12.74
N ALA A 384 30.45 -14.66 12.06
CA ALA A 384 30.03 -13.29 11.80
C ALA A 384 28.75 -13.21 10.95
N ILE A 385 28.63 -14.05 9.91
CA ILE A 385 27.42 -14.12 9.08
C ILE A 385 26.24 -14.62 9.92
N LEU A 386 26.44 -15.59 10.82
CA LEU A 386 25.41 -16.12 11.70
C LEU A 386 24.89 -15.05 12.67
N GLU A 387 25.79 -14.28 13.28
CA GLU A 387 25.42 -13.17 14.17
C GLU A 387 24.66 -12.08 13.42
N GLN A 388 25.11 -11.73 12.21
CA GLN A 388 24.42 -10.76 11.37
C GLN A 388 23.02 -11.25 10.94
N THR A 389 22.89 -12.51 10.54
CA THR A 389 21.58 -13.10 10.18
C THR A 389 20.66 -13.24 11.38
N SER A 390 21.18 -13.56 12.57
CA SER A 390 20.40 -13.57 13.82
C SER A 390 19.90 -12.16 14.18
N SER A 391 20.73 -11.13 14.05
CA SER A 391 20.31 -9.74 14.28
C SER A 391 19.24 -9.29 13.28
N ASN A 392 19.41 -9.64 11.99
CA ASN A 392 18.42 -9.35 10.96
C ASN A 392 17.10 -10.09 11.18
N LEU A 393 17.15 -11.34 11.65
CA LEU A 393 15.95 -12.11 12.00
C LEU A 393 15.21 -11.46 13.18
N GLN A 394 15.92 -11.05 14.22
CA GLN A 394 15.31 -10.36 15.36
C GLN A 394 14.65 -9.04 14.95
N LEU A 395 15.29 -8.26 14.08
CA LEU A 395 14.69 -7.04 13.50
C LEU A 395 13.46 -7.36 12.63
N SER A 396 13.50 -8.46 11.89
CA SER A 396 12.35 -8.97 11.12
C SER A 396 11.18 -9.33 12.04
N GLU A 397 11.42 -10.08 13.10
CA GLU A 397 10.40 -10.45 14.10
C GLU A 397 9.78 -9.23 14.79
N GLN A 398 10.59 -8.21 15.11
CA GLN A 398 10.09 -6.94 15.63
C GLN A 398 9.19 -6.19 14.63
N ARG A 399 9.51 -6.22 13.33
CA ARG A 399 8.64 -5.63 12.30
C ARG A 399 7.34 -6.42 12.14
N VAL A 400 7.40 -7.75 12.21
CA VAL A 400 6.20 -8.60 12.14
C VAL A 400 5.26 -8.29 13.30
N THR A 401 5.77 -8.22 14.53
CA THR A 401 4.94 -7.86 15.70
C THR A 401 4.33 -6.46 15.57
N GLN A 402 5.07 -5.47 15.06
CA GLN A 402 4.51 -4.15 14.74
C GLN A 402 3.39 -4.21 13.68
N PHE A 403 3.56 -5.02 12.64
CA PHE A 403 2.51 -5.20 11.62
C PHE A 403 1.29 -5.94 12.17
N GLU A 404 1.47 -6.89 13.08
CA GLU A 404 0.37 -7.58 13.76
C GLU A 404 -0.45 -6.62 14.63
N GLU A 405 0.23 -5.74 15.40
CA GLU A 405 -0.44 -4.68 16.17
C GLU A 405 -1.21 -3.73 15.24
N MET A 406 -0.58 -3.28 14.15
CA MET A 406 -1.21 -2.40 13.17
C MET A 406 -2.44 -3.06 12.52
N THR A 407 -2.34 -4.35 12.21
CA THR A 407 -3.45 -5.14 11.64
C THR A 407 -4.59 -5.27 12.66
N SER A 408 -4.28 -5.44 13.96
CA SER A 408 -5.28 -5.45 15.02
C SER A 408 -6.01 -4.11 15.15
N VAL A 409 -5.28 -2.99 15.04
CA VAL A 409 -5.86 -1.64 15.03
C VAL A 409 -6.78 -1.46 13.83
N PHE A 410 -6.32 -1.77 12.61
CA PHE A 410 -7.14 -1.65 11.40
C PHE A 410 -8.36 -2.58 11.42
N ALA A 411 -8.24 -3.79 11.96
CA ALA A 411 -9.37 -4.70 12.12
C ALA A 411 -10.45 -4.10 13.04
N LYS A 412 -10.04 -3.42 14.11
CA LYS A 412 -10.95 -2.72 15.01
C LYS A 412 -11.61 -1.51 14.34
N GLU A 413 -10.84 -0.66 13.67
CA GLU A 413 -11.39 0.47 12.90
C GLU A 413 -12.39 0.03 11.84
N LEU A 414 -12.15 -1.11 11.18
CA LEU A 414 -13.04 -1.66 10.18
C LEU A 414 -14.35 -2.18 10.77
N GLU A 415 -14.31 -2.79 11.97
CA GLU A 415 -15.54 -3.17 12.68
C GLU A 415 -16.32 -1.94 13.19
N ASP A 416 -15.63 -0.91 13.69
CA ASP A 416 -16.26 0.36 14.10
C ASP A 416 -16.94 1.04 12.90
N LEU A 417 -16.28 1.10 11.74
CA LEU A 417 -16.85 1.63 10.49
C LEU A 417 -18.02 0.79 9.95
N LYS A 418 -18.01 -0.53 10.14
CA LYS A 418 -19.15 -1.39 9.81
C LYS A 418 -20.34 -1.10 10.72
N ALA A 419 -20.11 -0.92 12.02
CA ALA A 419 -21.15 -0.56 12.96
C ALA A 419 -21.76 0.81 12.62
N GLU A 420 -20.93 1.81 12.30
CA GLU A 420 -21.38 3.13 11.87
C GLU A 420 -22.19 3.07 10.57
N ASN A 421 -21.73 2.31 9.56
CA ASN A 421 -22.51 2.08 8.34
C ASN A 421 -23.85 1.39 8.62
N GLY A 422 -23.88 0.45 9.56
CA GLY A 422 -25.12 -0.19 10.02
C GLY A 422 -26.11 0.84 10.56
N HIS A 423 -25.65 1.71 11.47
CA HIS A 423 -26.47 2.79 12.02
C HIS A 423 -26.94 3.81 10.98
N LEU A 424 -26.06 4.20 10.05
CA LEU A 424 -26.42 5.11 8.96
C LEU A 424 -27.46 4.48 8.03
N ARG A 425 -27.36 3.17 7.77
CA ARG A 425 -28.35 2.45 6.97
C ARG A 425 -29.71 2.37 7.67
N GLU A 426 -29.73 2.04 8.96
CA GLU A 426 -30.96 2.05 9.77
C GLU A 426 -31.59 3.44 9.81
N SER A 427 -30.76 4.49 9.98
CA SER A 427 -31.20 5.88 9.92
C SER A 427 -31.79 6.22 8.54
N GLY A 428 -31.12 5.82 7.45
CA GLY A 428 -31.61 6.01 6.08
C GLY A 428 -32.92 5.27 5.79
N GLU A 429 -33.08 4.04 6.29
CA GLU A 429 -34.34 3.28 6.23
C GLU A 429 -35.45 3.99 7.01
N SER A 430 -35.15 4.53 8.20
CA SER A 430 -36.08 5.32 9.01
C SER A 430 -36.53 6.61 8.32
N VAL A 431 -35.58 7.38 7.77
CA VAL A 431 -35.88 8.60 6.99
C VAL A 431 -36.69 8.25 5.75
N SER A 432 -36.37 7.16 5.06
CA SER A 432 -37.15 6.71 3.89
C SER A 432 -38.58 6.33 4.25
N LEU A 433 -38.79 5.75 5.42
CA LEU A 433 -40.13 5.45 5.94
C LEU A 433 -40.89 6.75 6.26
N GLN A 434 -40.25 7.69 6.97
CA GLN A 434 -40.83 9.01 7.27
C GLN A 434 -41.19 9.78 6.00
N LEU A 435 -40.33 9.74 4.98
CA LEU A 435 -40.58 10.38 3.68
C LEU A 435 -41.79 9.74 2.98
N ARG A 436 -41.92 8.41 3.03
CA ARG A 436 -43.10 7.70 2.49
C ARG A 436 -44.38 8.12 3.22
N THR A 437 -44.34 8.21 4.55
CA THR A 437 -45.48 8.68 5.35
C THR A 437 -45.83 10.13 5.00
N SER A 438 -44.83 11.01 4.93
CA SER A 438 -45.04 12.41 4.58
C SER A 438 -45.59 12.58 3.16
N ASN A 439 -45.06 11.85 2.17
CA ASN A 439 -45.61 11.84 0.81
C ASN A 439 -47.07 11.36 0.79
N GLY A 440 -47.40 10.30 1.54
CA GLY A 440 -48.79 9.86 1.67
C GLY A 440 -49.71 10.95 2.25
N THR A 441 -49.23 11.73 3.23
CA THR A 441 -49.99 12.87 3.75
C THR A 441 -50.11 14.01 2.74
N ILE A 442 -49.07 14.28 1.95
CA ILE A 442 -49.09 15.29 0.89
C ILE A 442 -50.09 14.90 -0.19
N GLU A 443 -50.06 13.65 -0.66
CA GLU A 443 -51.02 13.13 -1.65
C GLU A 443 -52.47 13.26 -1.15
N SER A 444 -52.72 12.92 0.12
CA SER A 444 -54.05 13.10 0.74
C SER A 444 -54.49 14.56 0.78
N LEU A 445 -53.62 15.47 1.21
CA LEU A 445 -53.91 16.91 1.25
C LEU A 445 -54.13 17.49 -0.15
N GLN A 446 -53.39 16.98 -1.14
CA GLN A 446 -53.53 17.41 -2.53
C GLN A 446 -54.87 16.95 -3.11
N GLN A 447 -55.28 15.72 -2.82
CA GLN A 447 -56.60 15.22 -3.18
C GLN A 447 -57.74 16.01 -2.51
N GLU A 448 -57.58 16.40 -1.24
CA GLU A 448 -58.51 17.31 -0.57
C GLU A 448 -58.56 18.69 -1.24
N CYS A 449 -57.41 19.27 -1.58
CA CYS A 449 -57.35 20.54 -2.30
C CYS A 449 -58.04 20.48 -3.66
N ASP A 450 -57.84 19.39 -4.42
CA ASP A 450 -58.49 19.17 -5.71
C ASP A 450 -60.01 19.04 -5.55
N THR A 451 -60.46 18.30 -4.53
CA THR A 451 -61.89 18.15 -4.19
C THR A 451 -62.52 19.50 -3.81
N VAL A 452 -61.82 20.30 -3.01
CA VAL A 452 -62.27 21.64 -2.62
C VAL A 452 -62.33 22.56 -3.83
N ASN A 453 -61.31 22.53 -4.71
CA ASN A 453 -61.28 23.35 -5.93
C ASN A 453 -62.40 22.97 -6.90
N GLU A 454 -62.73 21.69 -7.03
CA GLU A 454 -63.85 21.22 -7.84
C GLU A 454 -65.19 21.69 -7.25
N ALA A 455 -65.36 21.62 -5.93
CA ALA A 455 -66.54 22.15 -5.24
C ALA A 455 -66.67 23.68 -5.41
N LEU A 456 -65.56 24.42 -5.32
CA LEU A 456 -65.50 25.86 -5.50
C LEU A 456 -65.84 26.26 -6.94
N SER A 457 -65.30 25.54 -7.92
CA SER A 457 -65.63 25.73 -9.35
C SER A 457 -67.10 25.46 -9.64
N THR A 458 -67.66 24.43 -9.01
CA THR A 458 -69.09 24.07 -9.13
C THR A 458 -70.00 25.14 -8.51
N LEU A 459 -69.60 25.71 -7.36
CA LEU A 459 -70.32 26.82 -6.73
C LEU A 459 -70.22 28.10 -7.55
N GLN A 460 -69.06 28.39 -8.13
CA GLN A 460 -68.83 29.56 -8.96
C GLN A 460 -69.64 29.49 -10.27
N ALA A 461 -69.76 28.30 -10.87
CA ALA A 461 -70.61 28.04 -12.04
C ALA A 461 -72.11 28.14 -11.73
N LYS A 462 -72.53 27.92 -10.47
CA LYS A 462 -73.91 28.08 -10.00
C LYS A 462 -74.25 29.52 -9.55
N SER A 463 -73.27 30.43 -9.50
CA SER A 463 -73.50 31.82 -9.06
C SER A 463 -73.90 32.72 -10.24
N VAL A 464 -74.94 33.54 -10.04
CA VAL A 464 -75.40 34.52 -11.04
C VAL A 464 -74.48 35.74 -10.98
N ARG A 465 -73.76 36.02 -12.08
CA ARG A 465 -72.98 37.26 -12.20
C ARG A 465 -73.92 38.44 -12.41
N ILE A 466 -74.06 39.30 -11.40
CA ILE A 466 -74.77 40.57 -11.53
C ILE A 466 -73.88 41.54 -12.31
N PRO A 467 -74.34 42.12 -13.44
CA PRO A 467 -73.57 43.07 -14.23
C PRO A 467 -73.18 44.31 -13.41
N GLU A 468 -72.15 45.06 -13.82
CA GLU A 468 -71.85 46.37 -13.24
C GLU A 468 -72.63 47.51 -13.93
N GLY A 469 -72.82 48.64 -13.25
CA GLY A 469 -73.60 49.79 -13.75
C GLY A 469 -75.06 49.83 -13.27
N THR A 470 -75.89 50.66 -13.90
CA THR A 470 -77.29 50.91 -13.49
C THR A 470 -78.16 49.66 -13.57
N ALA A 471 -77.97 48.83 -14.60
CA ALA A 471 -78.62 47.52 -14.71
C ALA A 471 -78.19 46.59 -13.56
N GLY A 472 -76.92 46.64 -13.16
CA GLY A 472 -76.39 45.93 -11.99
C GLY A 472 -77.00 46.36 -10.66
N ALA A 473 -77.18 47.66 -10.47
CA ALA A 473 -77.83 48.21 -9.29
C ALA A 473 -79.29 47.74 -9.19
N ILE A 474 -80.02 47.78 -10.31
CA ILE A 474 -81.40 47.26 -10.40
C ILE A 474 -81.42 45.76 -10.11
N SER A 475 -80.58 44.97 -10.78
CA SER A 475 -80.47 43.52 -10.55
C SER A 475 -80.11 43.17 -9.10
N ARG A 476 -79.29 43.97 -8.40
CA ARG A 476 -79.04 43.79 -6.96
C ARG A 476 -80.28 44.02 -6.09
N VAL A 477 -81.11 45.01 -6.43
CA VAL A 477 -82.39 45.25 -5.73
C VAL A 477 -83.34 44.08 -5.95
N TYR A 478 -83.50 43.60 -7.20
CA TYR A 478 -84.30 42.41 -7.50
C TYR A 478 -83.75 41.13 -6.84
N TYR A 479 -82.42 40.98 -6.77
CA TYR A 479 -81.81 39.81 -6.12
C TYR A 479 -81.99 39.85 -4.60
N ARG A 480 -81.80 41.02 -3.96
CA ARG A 480 -82.09 41.22 -2.54
C ARG A 480 -83.57 40.98 -2.24
N ALA A 481 -84.45 41.44 -3.12
CA ALA A 481 -85.88 41.21 -3.01
C ALA A 481 -86.25 39.72 -3.08
N ALA A 482 -85.66 39.00 -4.04
CA ALA A 482 -85.86 37.56 -4.20
C ALA A 482 -85.31 36.78 -2.99
N ASP A 483 -84.18 37.18 -2.43
CA ASP A 483 -83.59 36.58 -1.24
C ASP A 483 -84.48 36.80 -0.01
N GLU A 484 -85.02 38.02 0.17
CA GLU A 484 -85.92 38.33 1.28
C GLU A 484 -87.29 37.66 1.15
N LEU A 485 -87.81 37.49 -0.07
CA LEU A 485 -89.08 36.79 -0.34
C LEU A 485 -88.94 35.26 -0.34
N ARG A 486 -87.71 34.71 -0.37
CA ARG A 486 -87.43 33.28 -0.52
C ARG A 486 -88.13 32.39 0.50
N ASP A 487 -88.25 32.88 1.73
CA ASP A 487 -88.80 32.12 2.86
C ASP A 487 -90.31 32.35 3.06
N ILE A 488 -90.96 33.15 2.19
CA ILE A 488 -92.41 33.36 2.21
C ILE A 488 -93.05 32.45 1.15
N PRO A 489 -93.83 31.43 1.54
CA PRO A 489 -94.50 30.56 0.58
C PRO A 489 -95.61 31.36 -0.14
N ILE A 490 -95.44 31.56 -1.44
CA ILE A 490 -96.39 32.27 -2.31
C ILE A 490 -96.89 31.31 -3.40
N VAL A 491 -98.21 31.21 -3.57
CA VAL A 491 -98.85 30.48 -4.67
C VAL A 491 -99.10 31.45 -5.81
N LEU A 492 -98.49 31.17 -6.96
CA LEU A 492 -98.73 31.91 -8.18
C LEU A 492 -100.08 31.49 -8.79
N ASP A 493 -100.91 32.47 -9.15
CA ASP A 493 -102.17 32.18 -9.80
C ASP A 493 -101.95 31.84 -11.28
N THR A 494 -102.29 30.61 -11.68
CA THR A 494 -102.18 30.15 -13.07
C THR A 494 -103.42 30.47 -13.90
N SER A 495 -104.45 31.07 -13.29
CA SER A 495 -105.71 31.47 -13.95
C SER A 495 -105.58 32.70 -14.86
N GLY A 496 -104.46 33.44 -14.76
CA GLY A 496 -104.16 34.61 -15.60
C GLY A 496 -104.67 35.95 -15.05
N GLU A 497 -105.20 36.01 -13.83
CA GLU A 497 -105.72 37.25 -13.21
C GLU A 497 -104.63 38.24 -12.75
N LEU A 498 -103.38 37.78 -12.56
CA LEU A 498 -102.24 38.63 -12.18
C LEU A 498 -100.95 38.10 -12.81
N ASP A 499 -100.24 38.91 -13.60
CA ASP A 499 -98.94 38.52 -14.16
C ASP A 499 -97.87 38.41 -13.07
N THR A 500 -97.07 37.34 -13.14
CA THR A 500 -95.93 37.09 -12.24
C THR A 500 -94.93 38.25 -12.18
N SER A 501 -94.67 38.91 -13.30
CA SER A 501 -93.75 40.06 -13.34
C SER A 501 -94.35 41.28 -12.63
N GLN A 502 -95.68 41.44 -12.74
CA GLN A 502 -96.43 42.52 -12.10
C GLN A 502 -96.55 42.29 -10.58
N LEU A 503 -96.84 41.06 -10.15
CA LEU A 503 -96.80 40.67 -8.73
C LEU A 503 -95.42 40.94 -8.12
N ALA A 504 -94.34 40.57 -8.81
CA ALA A 504 -92.99 40.81 -8.35
C ALA A 504 -92.69 42.32 -8.23
N ALA A 505 -93.10 43.13 -9.21
CA ALA A 505 -92.93 44.58 -9.15
C ALA A 505 -93.66 45.21 -7.95
N GLU A 506 -94.91 44.80 -7.71
CA GLU A 506 -95.71 45.29 -6.58
C GLU A 506 -95.10 44.87 -5.23
N LEU A 507 -94.70 43.59 -5.08
CA LEU A 507 -94.08 43.12 -3.84
C LEU A 507 -92.73 43.79 -3.56
N ILE A 508 -91.95 44.12 -4.60
CA ILE A 508 -90.66 44.82 -4.45
C ILE A 508 -90.84 46.22 -3.85
N THR A 509 -91.91 46.94 -4.23
CA THR A 509 -92.18 48.27 -3.65
C THR A 509 -92.45 48.22 -2.14
N LEU A 510 -92.83 47.05 -1.61
CA LEU A 510 -93.10 46.85 -0.19
C LEU A 510 -91.83 46.58 0.62
N ILE A 511 -90.71 46.25 -0.01
CA ILE A 511 -89.48 45.81 0.67
C ILE A 511 -88.82 46.95 1.45
N ASP A 512 -89.06 48.19 1.03
CA ASP A 512 -88.60 49.40 1.71
C ASP A 512 -89.54 49.83 2.87
N VAL A 513 -90.67 49.15 3.07
CA VAL A 513 -91.61 49.43 4.17
C VAL A 513 -91.13 48.77 5.46
N PHE A 514 -91.13 49.50 6.58
CA PHE A 514 -90.70 48.98 7.88
C PHE A 514 -91.55 47.78 8.34
N GLU A 515 -90.87 46.68 8.71
CA GLU A 515 -91.46 45.40 9.19
C GLU A 515 -92.39 44.67 8.21
N TRP A 516 -92.26 44.94 6.90
CA TRP A 516 -93.11 44.37 5.86
C TRP A 516 -93.15 42.82 5.89
N LYS A 517 -91.99 42.16 6.01
CA LYS A 517 -91.84 40.70 6.01
C LYS A 517 -92.46 40.05 7.25
N GLU A 518 -92.25 40.65 8.42
CA GLU A 518 -92.83 40.18 9.69
C GLU A 518 -94.35 40.25 9.65
N LYS A 519 -94.92 41.34 9.11
CA LYS A 519 -96.38 41.50 9.00
C LYS A 519 -97.01 40.51 8.01
N LEU A 520 -96.37 40.27 6.87
CA LEU A 520 -96.80 39.24 5.91
C LEU A 520 -96.73 37.83 6.51
N LEU A 521 -95.66 37.51 7.25
CA LEU A 521 -95.55 36.24 7.95
C LEU A 521 -96.59 36.12 9.06
N MET A 522 -96.82 37.15 9.87
CA MET A 522 -97.89 37.15 10.88
C MET A 522 -99.26 36.90 10.26
N PHE A 523 -99.54 37.54 9.11
CA PHE A 523 -100.76 37.31 8.36
C PHE A 523 -100.85 35.87 7.85
N LEU A 524 -99.78 35.32 7.29
CA LEU A 524 -99.72 33.91 6.87
C LEU A 524 -100.01 32.95 8.03
N HIS A 525 -99.38 33.17 9.19
CA HIS A 525 -99.59 32.35 10.39
C HIS A 525 -100.97 32.53 11.03
N SER A 526 -101.65 33.65 10.79
CA SER A 526 -103.01 33.90 11.30
C SER A 526 -104.06 32.97 10.66
N ASN A 527 -103.75 32.38 9.50
CA ASN A 527 -104.65 31.52 8.72
C ASN A 527 -106.02 32.16 8.45
N SER A 528 -106.02 33.49 8.24
CA SER A 528 -107.21 34.29 8.00
C SER A 528 -107.89 33.86 6.70
N LYS A 529 -109.20 33.59 6.77
CA LYS A 529 -110.02 33.18 5.61
C LYS A 529 -110.65 34.39 4.95
N GLY A 530 -110.55 34.47 3.63
CA GLY A 530 -111.09 35.58 2.82
C GLY A 530 -109.99 36.38 2.13
N TRP A 531 -110.39 37.36 1.31
CA TRP A 531 -109.47 38.27 0.63
C TRP A 531 -109.26 39.53 1.46
N PHE A 532 -108.01 39.94 1.61
CA PHE A 532 -107.61 41.12 2.39
C PHE A 532 -106.80 42.05 1.51
N CYS A 533 -106.93 43.36 1.72
CA CYS A 533 -106.07 44.32 1.03
C CYS A 533 -104.64 44.21 1.57
N LEU A 534 -103.66 43.98 0.69
CA LEU A 534 -102.26 43.83 1.10
C LEU A 534 -101.77 45.06 1.86
N GLN A 535 -102.04 46.27 1.37
CA GLN A 535 -101.63 47.51 2.04
C GLN A 535 -102.19 47.62 3.48
N GLN A 536 -103.40 47.10 3.73
CA GLN A 536 -103.98 47.06 5.08
C GLN A 536 -103.30 46.01 5.97
N VAL A 537 -102.99 44.83 5.40
CA VAL A 537 -102.20 43.80 6.09
C VAL A 537 -100.81 44.35 6.48
N MET A 538 -100.17 45.11 5.59
CA MET A 538 -98.89 45.76 5.84
C MET A 538 -98.97 46.92 6.84
N ALA A 539 -100.16 47.51 7.02
CA ALA A 539 -100.44 48.47 8.09
C ALA A 539 -100.79 47.80 9.43
N GLY A 540 -100.87 46.46 9.48
CA GLY A 540 -101.23 45.68 10.68
C GLY A 540 -102.74 45.57 10.92
N ASN A 541 -103.57 45.92 9.94
CA ASN A 541 -105.03 45.87 10.03
C ASN A 541 -105.58 44.61 9.35
N ASN A 542 -105.72 43.53 10.11
CA ASN A 542 -106.18 42.22 9.62
C ASN A 542 -107.71 42.04 9.66
N ASN A 543 -108.48 43.08 10.02
CA ASN A 543 -109.94 42.99 10.16
C ASN A 543 -110.71 43.49 8.93
N GLY A 544 -110.01 44.03 7.93
CA GLY A 544 -110.59 44.58 6.71
C GLY A 544 -110.82 43.52 5.62
N MET A 545 -111.65 42.51 5.90
CA MET A 545 -112.03 41.52 4.88
C MET A 545 -112.78 42.20 3.74
N VAL A 546 -112.41 41.86 2.50
CA VAL A 546 -113.01 42.43 1.30
C VAL A 546 -114.14 41.51 0.82
N ASP A 547 -115.37 42.02 0.79
CA ASP A 547 -116.53 41.33 0.20
C ASP A 547 -116.56 41.57 -1.31
N GLY A 548 -116.06 40.60 -2.09
CA GLY A 548 -115.95 40.69 -3.55
C GLY A 548 -114.62 41.28 -4.03
N ALA A 549 -114.40 41.33 -5.35
CA ALA A 549 -113.11 41.69 -5.96
C ALA A 549 -112.76 43.20 -5.88
N LYS A 550 -113.33 43.96 -4.95
CA LYS A 550 -113.18 45.43 -4.83
C LYS A 550 -112.88 45.86 -3.40
N CYS A 551 -111.71 46.47 -3.18
CA CYS A 551 -111.36 47.06 -1.89
C CYS A 551 -112.09 48.39 -1.68
N GLN A 552 -112.61 48.62 -0.47
CA GLN A 552 -113.31 49.86 -0.12
C GLN A 552 -112.37 51.05 0.13
N TYR A 553 -111.06 50.82 0.24
CA TYR A 553 -110.08 51.83 0.66
C TYR A 553 -109.07 52.21 -0.44
N HIS A 554 -108.84 51.33 -1.42
CA HIS A 554 -107.80 51.50 -2.42
C HIS A 554 -108.29 50.98 -3.78
N ASP A 555 -108.19 51.81 -4.82
CA ASP A 555 -108.46 51.40 -6.20
C ASP A 555 -107.24 50.65 -6.77
N GLY A 556 -107.47 49.50 -7.43
CA GLY A 556 -106.42 48.69 -8.05
C GLY A 556 -105.43 48.04 -7.06
N CYS A 557 -105.81 47.84 -5.80
CA CYS A 557 -104.90 47.26 -4.81
C CYS A 557 -104.70 45.76 -4.97
N LEU A 558 -103.54 45.27 -4.52
CA LEU A 558 -103.27 43.84 -4.42
C LEU A 558 -104.07 43.25 -3.24
N LEU A 559 -104.86 42.22 -3.51
CA LEU A 559 -105.54 41.43 -2.49
C LEU A 559 -104.71 40.18 -2.18
N VAL A 560 -104.64 39.82 -0.91
CA VAL A 560 -103.92 38.65 -0.39
C VAL A 560 -104.85 37.75 0.40
N THR A 561 -104.67 36.44 0.27
CA THR A 561 -105.37 35.43 1.07
C THR A 561 -104.41 34.32 1.49
N VAL A 562 -104.73 33.64 2.59
CA VAL A 562 -103.98 32.46 3.04
C VAL A 562 -104.64 31.21 2.47
N VAL A 563 -103.86 30.45 1.71
CA VAL A 563 -104.26 29.18 1.13
C VAL A 563 -103.71 28.05 1.99
N SER A 564 -104.59 27.45 2.79
CA SER A 564 -104.24 26.37 3.73
C SER A 564 -104.25 24.97 3.09
N CYS A 565 -104.51 24.83 1.79
CA CYS A 565 -104.48 23.53 1.10
C CYS A 565 -103.06 23.05 0.73
N CYS A 566 -102.03 23.86 1.01
CA CYS A 566 -100.62 23.52 0.88
C CYS A 566 -99.99 23.42 2.28
N GLU A 567 -99.08 22.46 2.50
CA GLU A 567 -98.19 22.43 3.67
C GLU A 567 -96.76 22.75 3.21
N PRO A 568 -96.14 23.86 3.65
CA PRO A 568 -96.68 24.89 4.55
C PRO A 568 -97.78 25.76 3.90
N PRO A 569 -98.68 26.38 4.69
CA PRO A 569 -99.68 27.32 4.16
C PRO A 569 -98.99 28.43 3.38
N ALA A 570 -99.66 28.94 2.34
CA ALA A 570 -99.05 29.86 1.39
C ALA A 570 -99.96 31.05 1.08
N LEU A 571 -99.37 32.17 0.66
CA LEU A 571 -100.10 33.38 0.27
C LEU A 571 -100.49 33.32 -1.21
N LYS A 572 -101.75 33.61 -1.52
CA LYS A 572 -102.20 33.83 -2.90
C LYS A 572 -102.57 35.31 -3.07
N PHE A 573 -102.20 35.87 -4.21
CA PHE A 573 -102.47 37.27 -4.55
C PHE A 573 -103.33 37.39 -5.80
N ILE A 574 -104.19 38.41 -5.84
CA ILE A 574 -104.94 38.84 -7.03
C ILE A 574 -104.97 40.37 -7.09
N LEU A 575 -105.19 40.94 -8.27
CA LEU A 575 -105.47 42.37 -8.40
C LEU A 575 -106.97 42.63 -8.18
N ALA A 576 -107.31 43.63 -7.37
CA ALA A 576 -108.68 44.11 -7.31
C ALA A 576 -109.04 44.82 -8.64
N ASN A 577 -110.21 44.50 -9.20
CA ASN A 577 -110.71 45.08 -10.47
C ASN A 577 -111.53 46.36 -10.27
#